data_AF-A0A539DE63-F1
#
_entry.id   AF-A0A539DE63-F1
#
_cell.length_a   1.000
_cell.length_b   1.000
_cell.length_c   1.000
_cell.angle_alpha   90.00
_cell.angle_beta   90.00
_cell.angle_gamma   90.00
#
_symmetry.space_group_name_H-M   'P 1'
#
loop_
_entity.id
_entity.type
_entity.pdbx_description
1 polymer ?
#
loop_
_entity_poly.entity_id
_entity_poly.type
_entity_poly.pdbx_seq_one_letter_code
_entity_poly.pdbx_strand_id
1 'polypeptide(L)'
;MPATLRLLLVLALLLGVAIPQHAAAQTTTPGAETAWRLLDYIAVDYPGAVSGSRVISEAEYAEMREFSTSVRTRIAALPAHEAQPRLLAESSALISAVEARAAPETVARQARRLADDLLAAYPTPLAPQAIPDLRRGAALYAEQC
;
A
#
# COMPACT_ATOMS: atom_id res chain seq x y z
N MET A 1 -48.68 8.05 -31.41
CA MET A 1 -47.33 8.67 -31.24
C MET A 1 -46.52 8.35 -32.48
N PRO A 2 -45.96 9.35 -33.20
CA PRO A 2 -45.32 9.11 -34.50
C PRO A 2 -44.09 8.21 -34.34
N ALA A 3 -43.86 7.31 -35.28
CA ALA A 3 -42.76 6.32 -35.24
C ALA A 3 -41.37 6.97 -35.07
N THR A 4 -41.22 8.21 -35.52
CA THR A 4 -40.04 9.05 -35.33
C THR A 4 -39.75 9.36 -33.86
N LEU A 5 -40.78 9.60 -33.04
CA LEU A 5 -40.62 9.85 -31.61
C LEU A 5 -40.16 8.59 -30.86
N ARG A 6 -40.64 7.41 -31.28
CA ARG A 6 -40.19 6.12 -30.72
C ARG A 6 -38.74 5.80 -31.10
N LEU A 7 -38.35 6.07 -32.34
CA LEU A 7 -36.97 5.89 -32.81
C LEU A 7 -35.99 6.81 -32.05
N LEU A 8 -36.37 8.08 -31.84
CA LEU A 8 -35.57 9.04 -31.08
C LEU A 8 -35.45 8.64 -29.60
N LEU A 9 -36.51 8.12 -28.98
CA LEU A 9 -36.49 7.60 -27.62
C LEU A 9 -35.58 6.37 -27.47
N VAL A 10 -35.60 5.45 -28.42
CA VAL A 10 -34.72 4.26 -28.42
C VAL A 10 -33.25 4.67 -28.64
N LEU A 11 -32.99 5.63 -29.53
CA LEU A 11 -31.65 6.14 -29.77
C LEU A 11 -31.09 6.89 -28.54
N ALA A 12 -31.92 7.67 -27.84
CA ALA A 12 -31.57 8.33 -26.59
C ALA A 12 -31.31 7.34 -25.45
N LEU A 13 -32.07 6.25 -25.37
CA LEU A 13 -31.86 5.19 -24.39
C LEU A 13 -30.55 4.42 -24.65
N LEU A 14 -30.24 4.13 -25.93
CA LEU A 14 -28.98 3.46 -26.32
C LEU A 14 -27.74 4.35 -26.08
N LEU A 15 -27.86 5.67 -26.24
CA LEU A 15 -26.78 6.62 -25.92
C LEU A 15 -26.53 6.75 -24.41
N GLY A 16 -27.55 6.57 -23.56
CA GLY A 16 -27.43 6.67 -22.10
C GLY A 16 -26.66 5.51 -21.44
N VAL A 17 -26.60 4.34 -22.09
CA VAL A 17 -25.93 3.14 -21.56
C VAL A 17 -24.41 3.16 -21.81
N ALA A 18 -23.93 4.02 -22.71
CA ALA A 18 -22.51 4.10 -23.10
C ALA A 18 -21.70 5.12 -22.28
N ILE A 19 -22.20 5.59 -21.13
CA ILE A 19 -21.43 6.47 -20.25
C ILE A 19 -20.57 5.58 -19.33
N PRO A 20 -19.25 5.48 -19.54
CA PRO A 20 -18.39 4.76 -18.61
C PRO A 20 -18.49 5.44 -17.24
N GLN A 21 -19.04 4.70 -16.26
CA GLN A 21 -19.02 5.12 -14.88
C GLN A 21 -17.56 5.20 -14.45
N HIS A 22 -17.01 6.41 -14.42
CA HIS A 22 -15.69 6.64 -13.87
C HIS A 22 -15.80 6.41 -12.36
N ALA A 23 -15.31 5.26 -11.90
CA ALA A 23 -15.09 5.04 -10.49
C ALA A 23 -14.05 6.07 -10.03
N ALA A 24 -14.48 7.08 -9.28
CA ALA A 24 -13.57 7.98 -8.62
C ALA A 24 -12.79 7.15 -7.58
N ALA A 25 -11.49 6.97 -7.81
CA ALA A 25 -10.60 6.40 -6.80
C ALA A 25 -10.69 7.29 -5.56
N GLN A 26 -10.92 6.68 -4.40
CA GLN A 26 -10.90 7.40 -3.13
C GLN A 26 -9.52 8.03 -2.97
N THR A 27 -9.45 9.35 -2.87
CA THR A 27 -8.25 10.08 -2.48
C THR A 27 -8.03 9.91 -0.97
N THR A 28 -7.81 8.68 -0.52
CA THR A 28 -7.11 8.45 0.75
C THR A 28 -5.77 9.13 0.64
N THR A 29 -5.33 9.84 1.68
CA THR A 29 -3.98 10.40 1.73
C THR A 29 -2.99 9.23 1.58
N PRO A 30 -2.34 9.03 0.40
CA PRO A 30 -1.73 7.74 0.06
C PRO A 30 -0.45 7.43 0.86
N GLY A 31 -0.04 8.36 1.72
CA GLY A 31 1.24 8.31 2.42
C GLY A 31 1.31 7.19 3.44
N ALA A 32 0.31 7.08 4.33
CA ALA A 32 0.37 6.22 5.50
C ALA A 32 0.23 4.74 5.11
N GLU A 33 -0.74 4.42 4.26
CA GLU A 33 -0.96 3.06 3.76
C GLU A 33 0.26 2.50 3.01
N THR A 34 0.90 3.35 2.18
CA THR A 34 2.07 2.94 1.42
C THR A 34 3.29 2.81 2.32
N ALA A 35 3.50 3.74 3.26
CA ALA A 35 4.58 3.64 4.24
C ALA A 35 4.43 2.38 5.10
N TRP A 36 3.21 2.06 5.54
CA TRP A 36 2.91 0.84 6.27
C TRP A 36 3.25 -0.42 5.45
N ARG A 37 2.85 -0.47 4.17
CA ARG A 37 3.14 -1.62 3.31
C ARG A 37 4.65 -1.82 3.05
N LEU A 38 5.39 -0.73 2.90
CA LEU A 38 6.85 -0.79 2.78
C LEU A 38 7.51 -1.30 4.07
N LEU A 39 6.98 -0.94 5.23
CA LEU A 39 7.45 -1.48 6.52
C LEU A 39 7.18 -2.98 6.62
N ASP A 40 6.04 -3.45 6.14
CA ASP A 40 5.72 -4.89 6.10
C ASP A 40 6.69 -5.64 5.17
N TYR A 41 6.97 -5.12 3.96
CA TYR A 41 7.99 -5.68 3.06
C TYR A 41 9.37 -5.74 3.72
N ILE A 42 9.85 -4.64 4.32
CA ILE A 42 11.14 -4.63 5.01
C ILE A 42 11.17 -5.69 6.14
N ALA A 43 10.07 -5.86 6.87
CA ALA A 43 10.02 -6.80 7.98
C ALA A 43 10.07 -8.28 7.57
N VAL A 44 9.63 -8.61 6.34
CA VAL A 44 9.54 -9.97 5.83
C VAL A 44 10.73 -10.30 4.92
N ASP A 45 11.16 -9.36 4.07
CA ASP A 45 12.05 -9.63 2.95
C ASP A 45 13.53 -9.31 3.25
N TYR A 46 13.81 -8.51 4.29
CA TYR A 46 15.20 -8.20 4.70
C TYR A 46 16.12 -9.42 4.90
N PRO A 47 15.66 -10.59 5.42
CA PRO A 47 16.48 -11.80 5.46
C PRO A 47 16.97 -12.30 4.09
N GLY A 48 16.29 -11.94 2.99
CA GLY A 48 16.71 -12.22 1.61
C GLY A 48 17.83 -11.30 1.12
N ALA A 49 17.99 -10.14 1.76
CA ALA A 49 19.05 -9.18 1.46
C ALA A 49 20.33 -9.41 2.29
N VAL A 50 20.18 -9.72 3.59
CA VAL A 50 21.28 -9.80 4.56
C VAL A 50 21.19 -11.05 5.41
N SER A 51 22.31 -11.77 5.57
CA SER A 51 22.46 -12.87 6.51
C SER A 51 23.82 -12.82 7.20
N GLY A 52 23.84 -13.01 8.53
CA GLY A 52 25.08 -12.92 9.33
C GLY A 52 25.83 -11.59 9.13
N SER A 53 25.10 -10.47 9.02
CA SER A 53 25.63 -9.12 8.73
C SER A 53 26.38 -8.98 7.40
N ARG A 54 26.23 -9.94 6.49
CA ARG A 54 26.73 -9.88 5.12
C ARG A 54 25.56 -9.70 4.16
N VAL A 55 25.75 -8.85 3.15
CA VAL A 55 24.82 -8.74 2.03
C VAL A 55 24.91 -10.02 1.21
N ILE A 56 23.79 -10.74 1.09
CA ILE A 56 23.68 -11.98 0.31
C ILE A 56 23.00 -11.75 -1.05
N SER A 57 22.29 -10.63 -1.20
CA SER A 57 21.75 -10.16 -2.47
C SER A 57 21.85 -8.63 -2.53
N GLU A 58 22.67 -8.13 -3.46
CA GLU A 58 22.92 -6.68 -3.60
C GLU A 58 21.68 -5.92 -4.10
N ALA A 59 20.89 -6.53 -4.99
CA ALA A 59 19.65 -5.94 -5.49
C ALA A 59 18.62 -5.78 -4.37
N GLU A 60 18.38 -6.87 -3.62
CA GLU A 60 17.45 -6.87 -2.47
C GLU A 60 17.92 -5.88 -1.39
N TYR A 61 19.24 -5.82 -1.10
CA TYR A 61 19.76 -4.86 -0.13
C TYR A 61 19.59 -3.40 -0.59
N ALA A 62 19.77 -3.12 -1.88
CA ALA A 62 19.48 -1.81 -2.43
C ALA A 62 17.99 -1.45 -2.27
N GLU A 63 17.08 -2.39 -2.49
CA GLU A 63 15.64 -2.20 -2.26
C GLU A 63 15.34 -1.94 -0.78
N MET A 64 15.94 -2.69 0.16
CA MET A 64 15.74 -2.44 1.59
C MET A 64 16.18 -1.02 2.03
N ARG A 65 17.24 -0.49 1.42
CA ARG A 65 17.69 0.90 1.63
C ARG A 65 16.74 1.92 1.01
N GLU A 66 16.26 1.65 -0.20
CA GLU A 66 15.27 2.50 -0.87
C GLU A 66 13.96 2.54 -0.09
N PHE A 67 13.43 1.39 0.28
CA PHE A 67 12.16 1.27 1.00
C PHE A 67 12.23 1.96 2.35
N SER A 68 13.30 1.75 3.14
CA SER A 68 13.45 2.42 4.44
C SER A 68 13.53 3.95 4.31
N THR A 69 14.18 4.45 3.26
CA THR A 69 14.23 5.90 2.96
C THR A 69 12.88 6.43 2.48
N SER A 70 12.17 5.67 1.66
CA SER A 70 10.83 5.99 1.15
C SER A 70 9.80 6.07 2.28
N VAL A 71 9.87 5.15 3.25
CA VAL A 71 9.06 5.20 4.48
C VAL A 71 9.23 6.53 5.20
N ARG A 72 10.47 6.94 5.50
CA ARG A 72 10.73 8.20 6.22
C ARG A 72 10.21 9.41 5.45
N THR A 73 10.44 9.44 4.13
CA THR A 73 9.96 10.51 3.25
C THR A 73 8.43 10.62 3.28
N ARG A 74 7.74 9.49 3.23
CA ARG A 74 6.27 9.44 3.29
C ARG A 74 5.75 9.89 4.64
N ILE A 75 6.36 9.44 5.75
CA ILE A 75 6.01 9.88 7.11
C ILE A 75 6.16 11.39 7.26
N ALA A 76 7.23 11.98 6.70
CA ALA A 76 7.46 13.43 6.73
C ALA A 76 6.40 14.23 5.94
N ALA A 77 5.83 13.62 4.89
CA ALA A 77 4.80 14.24 4.06
C ALA A 77 3.37 14.04 4.59
N LEU A 78 3.19 13.30 5.69
CA LEU A 78 1.88 13.12 6.29
C LEU A 78 1.33 14.41 6.90
N PRO A 79 0.00 14.54 7.03
CA PRO A 79 -0.62 15.62 7.79
C PRO A 79 0.00 15.75 9.19
N ALA A 80 0.10 16.99 9.66
CA ALA A 80 0.69 17.29 10.97
C ALA A 80 -0.01 16.49 12.08
N HIS A 81 0.78 15.81 12.89
CA HIS A 81 0.31 14.98 14.01
C HIS A 81 1.35 15.01 15.13
N GLU A 82 0.91 14.96 16.39
CA GLU A 82 1.80 15.02 17.56
C GLU A 82 2.83 13.87 17.60
N ALA A 83 2.48 12.72 17.03
CA ALA A 83 3.36 11.55 16.95
C ALA A 83 4.43 11.64 15.84
N GLN A 84 4.30 12.57 14.89
CA GLN A 84 5.17 12.63 13.70
C GLN A 84 6.67 12.73 14.04
N PRO A 85 7.11 13.55 15.03
CA PRO A 85 8.53 13.57 15.42
C PRO A 85 9.06 12.22 15.89
N ARG A 86 8.25 11.45 16.63
CA ARG A 86 8.61 10.10 17.08
C ARG A 86 8.74 9.13 15.91
N LEU A 87 7.78 9.13 14.99
CA LEU A 87 7.80 8.28 13.79
C LEU A 87 8.99 8.61 12.86
N LEU A 88 9.37 9.89 12.77
CA LEU A 88 10.58 10.31 12.04
C LEU A 88 11.87 9.81 12.71
N ALA A 89 11.92 9.78 14.04
CA ALA A 89 13.06 9.22 14.77
C ALA A 89 13.16 7.70 14.59
N GLU A 90 12.04 6.98 14.71
CA GLU A 90 11.97 5.53 14.51
C GLU A 90 12.34 5.12 13.08
N SER A 91 11.85 5.86 12.06
CA SER A 91 12.24 5.60 10.67
C SER A 91 13.72 5.88 10.41
N SER A 92 14.30 6.90 11.06
CA SER A 92 15.75 7.17 10.98
C SER A 92 16.57 6.06 11.64
N ALA A 93 16.07 5.49 12.74
CA ALA A 93 16.68 4.34 13.40
C ALA A 93 16.62 3.07 12.52
N LEU A 94 15.49 2.84 11.84
CA LEU A 94 15.35 1.73 10.89
C LEU A 94 16.33 1.86 9.72
N ILE A 95 16.45 3.04 9.11
CA ILE A 95 17.45 3.31 8.05
C ILE A 95 18.85 2.98 8.57
N SER A 96 19.18 3.44 9.79
CA SER A 96 20.50 3.19 10.39
C SER A 96 20.76 1.70 10.62
N ALA A 97 19.75 0.93 11.04
CA ALA A 97 19.87 -0.52 11.21
C ALA A 97 20.08 -1.26 9.89
N VAL A 98 19.38 -0.84 8.83
CA VAL A 98 19.56 -1.37 7.47
C VAL A 98 20.98 -1.09 6.99
N GLU A 99 21.46 0.16 7.06
CA GLU A 99 22.81 0.55 6.66
C GLU A 99 23.92 -0.17 7.45
N ALA A 100 23.66 -0.43 8.73
CA ALA A 100 24.57 -1.19 9.60
C ALA A 100 24.52 -2.71 9.36
N ARG A 101 23.69 -3.19 8.42
CA ARG A 101 23.49 -4.62 8.13
C ARG A 101 23.15 -5.41 9.40
N ALA A 102 22.28 -4.81 10.21
CA ALA A 102 21.86 -5.39 11.48
C ALA A 102 21.23 -6.77 11.27
N ALA A 103 21.16 -7.56 12.36
CA ALA A 103 20.51 -8.86 12.31
C ALA A 103 19.06 -8.74 11.79
N PRO A 104 18.57 -9.66 10.93
CA PRO A 104 17.25 -9.55 10.34
C PRO A 104 16.12 -9.43 11.37
N GLU A 105 16.24 -10.09 12.52
CA GLU A 105 15.26 -10.00 13.60
C GLU A 105 15.17 -8.58 14.17
N THR A 106 16.28 -7.84 14.19
CA THR A 106 16.30 -6.45 14.66
C THR A 106 15.61 -5.52 13.68
N VAL A 107 15.90 -5.65 12.38
CA VAL A 107 15.25 -4.86 11.34
C VAL A 107 13.74 -5.16 11.32
N ALA A 108 13.35 -6.43 11.37
CA ALA A 108 11.96 -6.84 11.41
C ALA A 108 11.21 -6.30 12.63
N ARG A 109 11.80 -6.34 13.83
CA ARG A 109 11.19 -5.76 15.04
C ARG A 109 11.01 -4.25 14.92
N GLN A 110 12.01 -3.53 14.41
CA GLN A 110 11.93 -2.08 14.24
C GLN A 110 10.88 -1.69 13.20
N ALA A 111 10.84 -2.40 12.06
CA ALA A 111 9.87 -2.15 11.00
C ALA A 111 8.43 -2.40 11.47
N ARG A 112 8.17 -3.53 12.16
CA ARG A 112 6.83 -3.82 12.71
C ARG A 112 6.40 -2.82 13.77
N ARG A 113 7.28 -2.46 14.71
CA ARG A 113 6.97 -1.44 15.72
C ARG A 113 6.60 -0.11 15.07
N LEU A 114 7.40 0.35 14.11
CA LEU A 114 7.12 1.58 13.38
C LEU A 114 5.81 1.48 12.58
N ALA A 115 5.48 0.31 12.04
CA ALA A 115 4.21 0.08 11.35
C ALA A 115 3.01 0.19 12.31
N ASP A 116 3.10 -0.40 13.51
CA ASP A 116 2.07 -0.31 14.54
C ASP A 116 1.89 1.15 15.02
N ASP A 117 3.00 1.84 15.32
CA ASP A 117 2.99 3.24 15.74
C ASP A 117 2.44 4.17 14.65
N LEU A 118 2.73 3.87 13.38
CA LEU A 118 2.19 4.59 12.23
C LEU A 118 0.67 4.42 12.11
N LEU A 119 0.15 3.19 12.27
CA LEU A 119 -1.30 2.94 12.23
C LEU A 119 -2.04 3.59 13.39
N ALA A 120 -1.43 3.62 14.58
CA ALA A 120 -2.01 4.27 15.74
C ALA A 120 -2.17 5.78 15.52
N ALA A 121 -1.20 6.43 14.85
CA ALA A 121 -1.24 7.85 14.55
C ALA A 121 -2.07 8.19 13.29
N TYR A 122 -2.07 7.30 12.30
CA TYR A 122 -2.75 7.48 11.01
C TYR A 122 -3.56 6.23 10.65
N PRO A 123 -4.75 6.05 11.26
CA PRO A 123 -5.57 4.87 11.04
C PRO A 123 -5.91 4.68 9.57
N THR A 124 -5.53 3.52 9.03
CA THR A 124 -5.73 3.16 7.63
C THR A 124 -6.44 1.80 7.57
N PRO A 125 -7.51 1.63 6.77
CA PRO A 125 -8.11 0.32 6.55
C PRO A 125 -7.16 -0.58 5.75
N LEU A 126 -6.58 -1.59 6.42
CA LEU A 126 -5.57 -2.47 5.82
C LEU A 126 -6.17 -3.71 5.13
N ALA A 127 -7.42 -4.04 5.44
CA ALA A 127 -8.10 -5.20 4.90
C ALA A 127 -9.58 -4.88 4.65
N PRO A 128 -10.24 -5.59 3.72
CA PRO A 128 -11.69 -5.54 3.57
C PRO A 128 -12.40 -5.87 4.89
N GLN A 129 -13.49 -5.17 5.18
CA GLN A 129 -14.31 -5.44 6.37
C GLN A 129 -15.11 -6.74 6.27
N ALA A 130 -15.27 -7.27 5.07
CA ALA A 130 -15.98 -8.51 4.79
C ALA A 130 -15.10 -9.46 3.98
N ILE A 131 -15.28 -10.76 4.21
CA ILE A 131 -14.60 -11.81 3.47
C ILE A 131 -15.07 -11.75 1.99
N PRO A 132 -14.15 -11.82 1.00
CA PRO A 132 -14.53 -11.89 -0.41
C PRO A 132 -15.43 -13.09 -0.74
N ASP A 133 -16.39 -12.90 -1.64
CA ASP A 133 -17.27 -13.99 -2.11
C ASP A 133 -16.51 -14.94 -3.04
N LEU A 134 -16.22 -16.15 -2.53
CA LEU A 134 -15.49 -17.18 -3.27
C LEU A 134 -16.29 -17.75 -4.46
N ARG A 135 -17.63 -17.81 -4.38
CA ARG A 135 -18.44 -18.30 -5.51
C ARG A 135 -18.39 -17.31 -6.66
N ARG A 136 -18.44 -16.01 -6.35
CA ARG A 136 -18.24 -14.96 -7.34
C ARG A 136 -16.83 -15.02 -7.95
N GLY A 137 -15.81 -15.25 -7.12
CA GLY A 137 -14.44 -15.43 -7.59
C GLY A 137 -14.30 -16.59 -8.58
N ALA A 138 -14.92 -17.75 -8.30
CA ALA A 138 -14.90 -18.91 -9.19
C ALA A 138 -15.58 -18.63 -10.54
N ALA A 139 -16.72 -17.93 -10.55
CA ALA A 139 -17.39 -17.54 -11.78
C ALA A 139 -16.54 -16.60 -12.64
N LEU A 140 -15.95 -15.57 -12.04
CA LEU A 140 -15.07 -14.62 -12.74
C LEU A 140 -13.84 -15.28 -13.33
N TYR A 141 -13.22 -16.24 -12.62
CA TYR A 141 -12.07 -16.97 -13.13
C TYR A 141 -12.44 -17.79 -14.38
N ALA A 142 -13.54 -18.55 -14.33
CA ALA A 142 -14.00 -19.34 -15.49
C ALA A 142 -14.35 -18.49 -16.73
N GLU A 143 -14.72 -17.21 -16.52
CA GLU A 143 -15.03 -16.27 -17.60
C GLU A 143 -13.78 -15.58 -18.19
N GLN A 144 -12.70 -15.42 -17.42
CA GLN A 144 -11.59 -14.51 -17.75
C GLN A 144 -10.19 -15.15 -17.81
N CYS A 145 -10.06 -16.43 -17.46
CA CYS A 145 -8.80 -17.17 -17.44
C CYS A 145 -8.97 -18.54 -18.09
#